data_AF-A0A9W9SZY3-F1
#
_entry.id   AF-A0A9W9SZY3-F1
#
_cell.length_a   1.000
_cell.length_b   1.000
_cell.length_c   1.000
_cell.angle_alpha   90.00
_cell.angle_beta   90.00
_cell.angle_gamma   90.00
#
_symmetry.space_group_name_H-M   'P 1'
#
loop_
_entity.id
_entity.type
_entity.pdbx_description
1 polymer ?
#
loop_
_entity_poly.entity_id
_entity_poly.type
_entity_poly.pdbx_seq_one_letter_code
_entity_poly.pdbx_strand_id
1 'polypeptide(L)'
;MAPVNLSHRRTHNLLLISKLLSLRDTASPLTLLQDSLEQPATPLIREYIRRAKASSCNSVDQLLSKVHVTLIGLETLKQPDGVDAFVSACRKSPTDIVKEVAAVYPSSASAGPSKRRLIIIDAINPLISSKRVDAGFHLPSFLGSLIAPTSPTAKADSSLVVNYHQDVPGLPQQNPYSPSPLSMLTYLATSVITLHSFSHILARKAARDRSLVAPVFGLEEEQEGVLLGRLDKLRGTNAAEGIVLELEHRRKSGRGVLEWYILPPASRFSPQQVKEVVTLLDDNVLYNPPMEPDTNADDEEPKSTFELGLTERQRREREGGRPALL
;
A
#
# COMPACT_ATOMS: atom_id res chain seq x y z
N MET A 1 -19.59 16.96 16.66
CA MET A 1 -18.66 17.55 15.66
C MET A 1 -17.38 16.75 15.72
N ALA A 2 -16.92 16.13 14.62
CA ALA A 2 -15.64 15.43 14.63
C ALA A 2 -14.54 16.43 15.06
N PRO A 3 -13.64 16.08 16.00
CA PRO A 3 -12.60 16.98 16.45
C PRO A 3 -11.78 17.43 15.23
N VAL A 4 -11.56 18.74 15.07
CA VAL A 4 -10.93 19.39 13.92
C VAL A 4 -9.61 18.74 13.48
N ASN A 5 -8.93 18.06 14.40
CA ASN A 5 -7.71 17.30 14.16
C ASN A 5 -7.92 16.04 13.27
N LEU A 6 -9.08 15.38 13.35
CA LEU A 6 -9.40 14.19 12.56
C LEU A 6 -9.72 14.54 11.11
N SER A 7 -10.51 15.60 10.87
CA SER A 7 -10.79 16.05 9.49
C SER A 7 -9.52 16.49 8.78
N HIS A 8 -8.63 17.20 9.48
CA HIS A 8 -7.33 17.59 8.93
C HIS A 8 -6.44 16.37 8.61
N ARG A 9 -6.35 15.38 9.52
CA ARG A 9 -5.63 14.12 9.27
C ARG A 9 -6.18 13.39 8.04
N ARG A 10 -7.51 13.25 7.94
CA ARG A 10 -8.19 12.58 6.83
C ARG A 10 -7.82 13.21 5.49
N THR A 11 -8.03 14.52 5.36
CA THR A 11 -7.73 15.25 4.13
C THR A 11 -6.25 15.16 3.77
N HIS A 12 -5.34 15.32 4.74
CA HIS A 12 -3.90 15.19 4.49
C HIS A 12 -3.52 13.81 3.95
N ASN A 13 -4.07 12.74 4.53
CA ASN A 13 -3.72 11.37 4.17
C ASN A 13 -4.33 10.94 2.83
N LEU A 14 -5.58 11.31 2.55
CA LEU A 14 -6.20 11.09 1.24
C LEU A 14 -5.43 11.83 0.13
N LEU A 15 -5.02 13.07 0.38
CA LEU A 15 -4.18 13.82 -0.55
C LEU A 15 -2.81 13.16 -0.75
N LEU A 16 -2.21 12.59 0.31
CA LEU A 16 -0.93 11.90 0.22
C LEU A 16 -1.02 10.67 -0.69
N ILE A 17 -1.95 9.75 -0.43
CA ILE A 17 -2.10 8.55 -1.26
C ILE A 17 -2.51 8.92 -2.69
N SER A 18 -3.35 9.94 -2.87
CA SER A 18 -3.75 10.44 -4.19
C SER A 18 -2.53 10.98 -4.97
N LYS A 19 -1.62 11.70 -4.32
CA LYS A 19 -0.36 12.18 -4.92
C LYS A 19 0.56 11.03 -5.31
N LEU A 20 0.72 10.05 -4.42
CA LEU A 20 1.59 8.88 -4.65
C LEU A 20 1.08 8.02 -5.82
N LEU A 21 -0.21 7.69 -5.86
CA LEU A 21 -0.79 6.86 -6.92
C LEU A 21 -0.88 7.60 -8.27
N SER A 22 -1.01 8.93 -8.24
CA SER A 22 -1.08 9.76 -9.46
C SER A 22 0.28 10.27 -9.91
N LEU A 23 1.36 9.90 -9.21
CA LEU A 23 2.75 10.30 -9.52
C LEU A 23 2.91 11.83 -9.68
N ARG A 24 2.15 12.60 -8.88
CA ARG A 24 2.27 14.05 -8.87
C ARG A 24 3.49 14.46 -8.06
N ASP A 25 4.14 15.54 -8.50
CA ASP A 25 5.27 16.19 -7.82
C ASP A 25 6.48 15.28 -7.50
N THR A 26 6.69 14.21 -8.28
CA THR A 26 7.74 13.20 -8.01
C THR A 26 7.71 12.72 -6.56
N ALA A 27 6.50 12.47 -6.03
CA ALA A 27 6.27 12.23 -4.61
C ALA A 27 7.08 11.06 -4.01
N SER A 28 7.49 10.08 -4.83
CA SER A 28 8.29 8.93 -4.40
C SER A 28 9.17 8.44 -5.56
N PRO A 29 10.51 8.62 -5.52
CA PRO A 29 11.40 8.07 -6.54
C PRO A 29 11.41 6.54 -6.56
N LEU A 30 11.23 5.89 -5.40
CA LEU A 30 11.15 4.44 -5.28
C LEU A 30 9.98 4.04 -4.36
N THR A 31 8.97 3.41 -4.95
CA THR A 31 7.85 2.80 -4.23
C THR A 31 7.98 1.28 -4.26
N LEU A 32 8.07 0.66 -3.10
CA LEU A 32 8.07 -0.79 -2.94
C LEU A 32 6.64 -1.27 -2.69
N LEU A 33 6.17 -2.21 -3.51
CA LEU A 33 4.95 -2.96 -3.28
C LEU A 33 5.34 -4.30 -2.66
N GLN A 34 4.73 -4.64 -1.53
CA GLN A 34 4.88 -5.93 -0.89
C GLN A 34 3.54 -6.65 -0.99
N ASP A 35 3.52 -7.71 -1.76
CA ASP A 35 2.34 -8.54 -1.95
C ASP A 35 2.56 -9.96 -1.41
N SER A 36 1.50 -10.73 -1.47
CA SER A 36 1.47 -12.12 -1.00
C SER A 36 0.56 -12.94 -1.92
N LEU A 37 0.57 -14.26 -1.75
CA LEU A 37 -0.28 -15.19 -2.48
C LEU A 37 -1.76 -14.93 -2.18
N GLU A 38 -2.09 -14.48 -0.96
CA GLU A 38 -3.46 -14.14 -0.61
C GLU A 38 -3.92 -12.85 -1.32
N GLN A 39 -3.02 -11.88 -1.51
CA GLN A 39 -3.34 -10.61 -2.16
C GLN A 39 -2.23 -10.16 -3.12
N PRO A 40 -2.32 -10.49 -4.43
CA PRO A 40 -1.34 -10.04 -5.40
C PRO A 40 -1.42 -8.53 -5.67
N ALA A 41 -0.30 -7.93 -6.12
CA ALA A 41 -0.21 -6.50 -6.44
C ALA A 41 -0.88 -6.09 -7.76
N THR A 42 -1.31 -7.04 -8.59
CA THR A 42 -1.87 -6.77 -9.92
C THR A 42 -2.98 -5.70 -9.92
N PRO A 43 -3.96 -5.69 -8.99
CA PRO A 43 -4.99 -4.65 -8.96
C PRO A 43 -4.42 -3.25 -8.72
N LEU A 44 -3.40 -3.13 -7.88
CA LEU A 44 -2.74 -1.86 -7.59
C LEU A 44 -1.87 -1.41 -8.78
N ILE A 45 -1.15 -2.32 -9.43
CA ILE A 45 -0.37 -2.02 -10.65
C ILE A 45 -1.29 -1.52 -11.77
N ARG A 46 -2.46 -2.15 -11.95
CA ARG A 46 -3.49 -1.67 -12.89
C ARG A 46 -3.97 -0.26 -12.56
N GLU A 47 -4.11 0.07 -11.28
CA GLU A 47 -4.50 1.40 -10.83
C GLU A 47 -3.42 2.45 -11.14
N TYR A 48 -2.14 2.14 -10.95
CA TYR A 48 -1.03 3.01 -11.40
C TYR A 48 -1.08 3.26 -12.91
N ILE A 49 -1.22 2.21 -13.71
CA ILE A 49 -1.31 2.31 -15.17
C ILE A 49 -2.54 3.15 -15.58
N ARG A 50 -3.69 2.90 -14.96
CA ARG A 50 -4.94 3.62 -15.23
C ARG A 50 -4.80 5.12 -14.95
N ARG A 51 -4.22 5.50 -13.81
CA ARG A 51 -4.01 6.91 -13.44
C ARG A 51 -3.01 7.62 -14.36
N ALA A 52 -1.92 6.94 -14.74
CA ALA A 52 -0.95 7.46 -15.69
C ALA A 52 -1.56 7.69 -17.08
N LYS A 53 -2.47 6.81 -17.53
CA LYS A 53 -3.23 7.01 -18.78
C LYS A 53 -4.23 8.14 -18.69
N ALA A 54 -4.97 8.20 -17.59
CA ALA A 54 -6.02 9.19 -17.43
C ALA A 54 -5.48 10.62 -17.33
N SER A 55 -4.25 10.81 -16.82
CA SER A 55 -3.58 12.11 -16.91
C SER A 55 -3.23 12.51 -18.35
N SER A 56 -3.11 11.55 -19.28
CA SER A 56 -2.81 11.81 -20.69
C SER A 56 -4.05 12.13 -21.55
N CYS A 57 -5.27 11.83 -21.10
CA CYS A 57 -6.49 11.95 -21.93
C CYS A 57 -7.34 13.20 -21.66
N ASN A 58 -7.10 13.96 -20.59
CA ASN A 58 -7.86 15.18 -20.29
C ASN A 58 -7.35 16.36 -21.14
N SER A 59 -8.13 16.71 -22.16
CA SER A 59 -7.77 17.45 -23.36
C SER A 59 -7.73 18.98 -23.25
N VAL A 60 -7.64 19.57 -22.05
CA VAL A 60 -7.60 21.04 -21.88
C VAL A 60 -6.25 21.54 -21.32
N ASP A 61 -5.50 20.73 -20.58
CA ASP A 61 -4.12 21.01 -20.12
C ASP A 61 -3.11 19.98 -20.69
N GLN A 62 -3.25 19.71 -21.98
CA GLN A 62 -2.66 18.55 -22.68
C GLN A 62 -1.11 18.55 -22.77
N LEU A 63 -0.43 19.63 -22.36
CA LEU A 63 1.03 19.78 -22.51
C LEU A 63 1.86 19.38 -21.27
N LEU A 64 1.28 19.31 -20.07
CA LEU A 64 2.07 19.30 -18.81
C LEU A 64 2.15 17.95 -18.08
N SER A 65 1.43 16.89 -18.48
CA SER A 65 1.35 15.66 -17.66
C SER A 65 1.22 14.32 -18.39
N LYS A 66 1.78 14.20 -19.60
CA LYS A 66 1.92 12.87 -20.24
C LYS A 66 3.00 12.06 -19.54
N VAL A 67 2.59 11.04 -18.79
CA VAL A 67 3.48 10.07 -18.14
C VAL A 67 3.72 8.91 -19.09
N HIS A 68 4.98 8.59 -19.39
CA HIS A 68 5.35 7.40 -20.15
C HIS A 68 5.49 6.21 -19.20
N VAL A 69 4.72 5.14 -19.42
CA VAL A 69 4.70 3.94 -18.59
C VAL A 69 5.52 2.82 -19.25
N THR A 70 6.63 2.45 -18.61
CA THR A 70 7.44 1.29 -18.97
C THR A 70 7.19 0.17 -17.97
N LEU A 71 6.75 -1.01 -18.43
CA LEU A 71 6.66 -2.22 -17.60
C LEU A 71 7.82 -3.16 -17.91
N ILE A 72 8.54 -3.56 -16.88
CA ILE A 72 9.57 -4.59 -16.91
C ILE A 72 8.92 -5.88 -16.44
N GLY A 73 8.78 -6.84 -17.36
CA GLY A 73 8.12 -8.12 -17.12
C GLY A 73 9.13 -9.24 -16.88
N LEU A 74 9.30 -9.64 -15.62
CA LEU A 74 10.09 -10.81 -15.22
C LEU A 74 9.25 -12.07 -15.14
N GLU A 75 8.01 -11.95 -14.69
CA GLU A 75 7.01 -13.04 -14.64
C GLU A 75 5.84 -12.77 -15.60
N THR A 76 5.59 -11.51 -15.93
CA THR A 76 4.55 -11.09 -16.87
C THR A 76 5.00 -11.42 -18.29
N LEU A 77 4.25 -12.29 -18.97
CA LEU A 77 4.56 -12.71 -20.34
C LEU A 77 3.86 -11.88 -21.41
N LYS A 78 2.72 -11.26 -21.07
CA LYS A 78 1.89 -10.47 -22.00
C LYS A 78 1.84 -9.03 -21.55
N GLN A 79 2.04 -8.10 -22.49
CA GLN A 79 1.90 -6.67 -22.23
C GLN A 79 0.50 -6.35 -21.70
N PRO A 80 0.37 -5.78 -20.49
CA PRO A 80 -0.92 -5.34 -19.96
C PRO A 80 -1.45 -4.14 -20.71
N ASP A 81 -2.78 -4.01 -20.73
CA ASP A 81 -3.46 -2.91 -21.41
C ASP A 81 -3.04 -1.57 -20.84
N GLY A 82 -2.38 -0.77 -21.67
CA GLY A 82 -2.07 0.62 -21.37
C GLY A 82 -0.71 0.98 -20.86
N VAL A 83 0.19 0.03 -20.91
CA VAL A 83 1.61 0.29 -20.84
C VAL A 83 2.07 0.84 -22.20
N ASP A 84 2.83 1.94 -22.22
CA ASP A 84 3.39 2.51 -23.45
C ASP A 84 4.51 1.63 -24.04
N ALA A 85 5.31 1.01 -23.16
CA ALA A 85 6.36 0.10 -23.57
C ALA A 85 6.58 -1.06 -22.60
N PHE A 86 6.80 -2.24 -23.15
CA PHE A 86 6.97 -3.48 -22.42
C PHE A 86 8.35 -4.08 -22.66
N VAL A 87 9.10 -4.29 -21.59
CA VAL A 87 10.44 -4.90 -21.62
C VAL A 87 10.32 -6.29 -20.99
N SER A 88 10.38 -7.34 -21.81
CA SER A 88 10.43 -8.71 -21.30
C SER A 88 11.83 -8.97 -20.74
N ALA A 89 11.94 -9.05 -19.42
CA ALA A 89 13.22 -9.21 -18.70
C ALA A 89 13.50 -10.67 -18.29
N CYS A 90 12.61 -11.60 -18.66
CA CYS A 90 12.80 -13.02 -18.37
C CYS A 90 14.16 -13.51 -18.90
N ARG A 91 15.01 -14.03 -18.00
CA ARG A 91 16.35 -14.58 -18.29
C ARG A 91 17.39 -13.56 -18.83
N LYS A 92 17.13 -12.26 -18.76
CA LYS A 92 18.11 -11.21 -19.15
C LYS A 92 19.04 -10.86 -18.00
N SER A 93 20.25 -10.38 -18.31
CA SER A 93 21.15 -9.85 -17.29
C SER A 93 20.65 -8.48 -16.82
N PRO A 94 20.95 -8.05 -15.58
CA PRO A 94 20.59 -6.72 -15.10
C PRO A 94 21.11 -5.59 -16.00
N THR A 95 22.30 -5.75 -16.59
CA THR A 95 22.88 -4.74 -17.50
C THR A 95 22.11 -4.63 -18.81
N ASP A 96 21.62 -5.75 -19.35
CA ASP A 96 20.83 -5.75 -20.58
C ASP A 96 19.45 -5.14 -20.36
N ILE A 97 18.83 -5.42 -19.20
CA ILE A 97 17.56 -4.80 -18.80
C ILE A 97 17.70 -3.27 -18.77
N VAL A 98 18.75 -2.74 -18.14
CA VAL A 98 18.98 -1.29 -18.07
C VAL A 98 19.17 -0.69 -19.46
N LYS A 99 19.94 -1.35 -20.34
CA LYS A 99 20.16 -0.89 -21.73
C LYS A 99 18.85 -0.85 -22.52
N GLU A 100 18.02 -1.89 -22.41
CA GLU A 100 16.74 -1.96 -23.13
C GLU A 100 15.73 -0.94 -22.61
N VAL A 101 15.66 -0.77 -21.29
CA VAL A 101 14.84 0.26 -20.65
C VAL A 101 15.28 1.66 -21.08
N ALA A 102 16.58 1.90 -21.23
CA ALA A 102 17.10 3.16 -21.76
C ALA A 102 16.77 3.36 -23.26
N ALA A 103 16.83 2.29 -24.06
CA ALA A 103 16.51 2.34 -25.49
C ALA A 103 15.02 2.62 -25.76
N VAL A 104 14.13 2.11 -24.91
CA VAL A 104 12.68 2.28 -25.00
C VAL A 104 12.24 3.72 -24.72
N TYR A 105 12.99 4.43 -23.89
CA TYR A 105 12.74 5.83 -23.58
C TYR A 105 13.90 6.69 -24.11
N PRO A 106 14.01 6.87 -25.44
CA PRO A 106 15.06 7.69 -26.00
C PRO A 106 14.87 9.11 -25.48
N SER A 107 15.87 9.61 -24.75
CA SER A 107 15.94 11.00 -24.32
C SER A 107 15.76 11.87 -25.55
N SER A 108 14.59 12.49 -25.72
CA SER A 108 14.34 13.29 -26.91
C SER A 108 15.27 14.50 -26.86
N ALA A 109 16.36 14.46 -27.62
CA ALA A 109 17.24 15.60 -27.90
C ALA A 109 16.54 16.71 -28.72
N SER A 110 15.21 16.67 -28.84
CA SER A 110 14.37 17.61 -29.57
C SER A 110 13.45 18.32 -28.57
N ALA A 111 13.85 19.53 -28.19
CA ALA A 111 13.07 20.74 -27.85
C ALA A 111 11.62 20.62 -27.30
N GLY A 112 11.28 19.57 -26.55
CA GLY A 112 9.96 19.38 -25.94
C GLY A 112 10.04 19.39 -24.40
N PRO A 113 8.91 19.67 -23.70
CA PRO A 113 8.86 19.60 -22.25
C PRO A 113 9.21 18.18 -21.76
N SER A 114 9.98 18.11 -20.66
CA SER A 114 10.41 16.85 -20.04
C SER A 114 9.19 15.99 -19.69
N LYS A 115 9.06 14.83 -20.34
CA LYS A 115 7.98 13.87 -20.04
C LYS A 115 8.33 13.12 -18.76
N ARG A 116 7.33 12.93 -17.90
CA ARG A 116 7.47 12.12 -16.68
C ARG A 116 7.52 10.64 -17.06
N ARG A 117 8.29 9.85 -16.31
CA ARG A 117 8.46 8.42 -16.58
C ARG A 117 8.03 7.61 -15.37
N LEU A 118 7.16 6.63 -15.59
CA LEU A 118 6.83 5.59 -14.63
C LEU A 118 7.47 4.28 -15.09
N ILE A 119 8.33 3.70 -14.26
CA ILE A 119 8.90 2.39 -14.49
C ILE A 119 8.28 1.44 -13.45
N ILE A 120 7.71 0.33 -13.92
CA ILE A 120 7.12 -0.70 -13.06
C ILE A 120 7.92 -1.99 -13.24
N ILE A 121 8.36 -2.59 -12.15
CA ILE A 121 8.91 -3.95 -12.11
C ILE A 121 7.84 -4.86 -11.52
N ASP A 122 7.38 -5.83 -12.29
CA ASP A 122 6.30 -6.73 -11.93
C ASP A 122 6.64 -7.70 -10.79
N ALA A 123 7.88 -8.18 -10.73
CA ALA A 123 8.40 -9.06 -9.68
C ALA A 123 9.93 -8.94 -9.61
N ILE A 124 10.47 -8.46 -8.49
CA ILE A 124 11.93 -8.35 -8.31
C ILE A 124 12.57 -9.66 -7.84
N ASN A 125 11.79 -10.58 -7.27
CA ASN A 125 12.29 -11.83 -6.69
C ASN A 125 13.15 -12.65 -7.66
N PRO A 126 12.80 -12.83 -8.95
CA PRO A 126 13.64 -13.56 -9.89
C PRO A 126 15.01 -12.91 -10.13
N LEU A 127 15.12 -11.58 -10.05
CA LEU A 127 16.41 -10.89 -10.16
C LEU A 127 17.28 -11.11 -8.92
N ILE A 128 16.69 -11.17 -7.74
CA ILE A 128 17.43 -11.33 -6.48
C ILE A 128 17.85 -12.78 -6.27
N SER A 129 16.98 -13.73 -6.65
CA SER A 129 17.18 -15.16 -6.45
C SER A 129 17.89 -15.86 -7.62
N SER A 130 18.24 -15.15 -8.69
CA SER A 130 18.88 -15.78 -9.85
C SER A 130 20.36 -16.07 -9.56
N LYS A 131 20.74 -17.34 -9.67
CA LYS A 131 22.15 -17.78 -9.61
C LYS A 131 23.00 -17.32 -10.81
N ARG A 132 22.35 -16.76 -11.84
CA ARG A 132 23.00 -16.21 -13.05
C ARG A 132 23.34 -14.72 -12.91
N VAL A 133 22.95 -14.13 -11.80
CA VAL A 133 23.26 -12.75 -11.48
C VAL A 133 24.77 -12.67 -11.26
N ASP A 134 25.41 -11.75 -11.97
CA ASP A 134 26.86 -11.56 -11.90
C ASP A 134 27.32 -11.43 -10.44
N ALA A 135 28.50 -11.96 -10.11
CA ALA A 135 29.07 -11.87 -8.77
C ALA A 135 29.22 -10.42 -8.24
N GLY A 136 29.09 -9.41 -9.12
CA GLY A 136 29.08 -7.98 -8.81
C GLY A 136 27.70 -7.31 -8.82
N PHE A 137 26.59 -8.05 -8.86
CA PHE A 137 25.27 -7.42 -8.82
C PHE A 137 25.00 -6.76 -7.49
N HIS A 138 24.65 -5.48 -7.58
CA HIS A 138 24.31 -4.67 -6.43
C HIS A 138 22.95 -4.03 -6.67
N LEU A 139 21.95 -4.51 -5.93
CA LEU A 139 20.55 -4.08 -6.06
C LEU A 139 20.37 -2.55 -5.99
N PRO A 140 21.01 -1.82 -5.04
CA PRO A 140 20.92 -0.36 -5.00
C PRO A 140 21.42 0.31 -6.28
N SER A 141 22.52 -0.18 -6.84
CA SER A 141 23.13 0.36 -8.06
C SER A 141 22.24 0.09 -9.28
N PHE A 142 21.63 -1.09 -9.35
CA PHE A 142 20.68 -1.44 -10.39
C PHE A 142 19.43 -0.54 -10.35
N LEU A 143 18.76 -0.42 -9.19
CA LEU A 143 17.58 0.44 -9.05
C LEU A 143 17.92 1.91 -9.30
N GLY A 144 19.08 2.36 -8.81
CA GLY A 144 19.60 3.71 -9.04
C GLY A 144 19.79 4.02 -10.53
N SER A 145 20.28 3.06 -11.32
CA SER A 145 20.47 3.24 -12.77
C SER A 145 19.17 3.43 -13.56
N LEU A 146 18.04 2.96 -13.03
CA LEU A 146 16.71 3.14 -13.64
C LEU A 146 16.10 4.49 -13.29
N ILE A 147 16.45 5.04 -12.12
CA ILE A 147 15.92 6.31 -11.62
C ILE A 147 16.78 7.49 -12.10
N ALA A 148 18.11 7.32 -12.13
CA ALA A 148 19.05 8.39 -12.42
C ALA A 148 18.83 9.01 -13.81
N PRO A 149 18.90 10.35 -13.93
CA PRO A 149 18.79 11.01 -15.21
C PRO A 149 19.97 10.60 -16.10
N THR A 150 19.68 10.24 -17.36
CA THR A 150 20.68 9.86 -18.36
C THR A 150 21.54 11.03 -18.84
N SER A 151 21.22 12.27 -18.46
CA SER A 151 22.00 13.47 -18.77
C SER A 151 22.10 14.40 -17.55
N PRO A 152 23.28 14.98 -17.25
CA PRO A 152 23.48 15.90 -16.12
C PRO A 152 22.66 17.21 -16.24
N THR A 153 22.14 17.53 -17.43
CA THR A 153 21.30 18.72 -17.68
C THR A 153 19.80 18.42 -17.69
N ALA A 154 19.41 17.14 -17.67
CA ALA A 154 18.02 16.73 -17.74
C ALA A 154 17.45 16.46 -16.34
N LYS A 155 16.42 17.21 -15.95
CA LYS A 155 15.55 16.83 -14.83
C LYS A 155 14.65 15.67 -15.30
N ALA A 156 15.09 14.43 -15.10
CA ALA A 156 14.26 13.27 -15.37
C ALA A 156 13.35 13.02 -14.15
N ASP A 157 12.06 13.33 -14.30
CA ASP A 157 11.01 12.96 -13.34
C ASP A 157 10.68 11.46 -13.51
N SER A 158 11.59 10.59 -13.04
CA SER A 158 11.42 9.14 -13.05
C SER A 158 10.88 8.65 -11.70
N SER A 159 9.81 7.87 -11.72
CA SER A 159 9.27 7.16 -10.55
C SER A 159 9.34 5.66 -10.80
N LEU A 160 9.92 4.92 -9.86
CA LEU A 160 10.09 3.47 -9.92
C LEU A 160 9.14 2.80 -8.94
N VAL A 161 8.32 1.87 -9.44
CA VAL A 161 7.45 1.00 -8.63
C VAL A 161 7.98 -0.43 -8.75
N VAL A 162 8.33 -1.04 -7.62
CA VAL A 162 8.94 -2.38 -7.59
C VAL A 162 8.06 -3.29 -6.76
N ASN A 163 7.64 -4.42 -7.33
CA ASN A 163 6.90 -5.43 -6.59
C ASN A 163 7.83 -6.51 -6.02
N TYR A 164 7.59 -6.88 -4.77
CA TYR A 164 8.27 -7.94 -4.05
C TYR A 164 7.25 -8.89 -3.42
N HIS A 165 7.31 -10.16 -3.84
CA HIS A 165 6.48 -11.22 -3.30
C HIS A 165 7.06 -11.73 -1.99
N GLN A 166 6.31 -11.60 -0.89
CA GLN A 166 6.76 -12.00 0.45
C GLN A 166 6.87 -13.53 0.60
N ASP A 167 6.00 -14.26 -0.10
CA ASP A 167 5.89 -15.72 0.02
C ASP A 167 6.85 -16.49 -0.88
N VAL A 168 7.60 -15.79 -1.74
CA VAL A 168 8.61 -16.42 -2.59
C VAL A 168 9.88 -16.60 -1.76
N PRO A 169 10.31 -17.84 -1.48
CA PRO A 169 11.46 -18.09 -0.63
C PRO A 169 12.73 -17.47 -1.25
N GLY A 170 13.46 -16.73 -0.42
CA GLY A 170 14.77 -16.21 -0.78
C GLY A 170 15.81 -17.33 -0.86
N LEU A 171 16.90 -17.08 -1.60
CA LEU A 171 18.09 -17.90 -1.47
C LEU A 171 18.71 -17.73 -0.07
N PRO A 172 19.28 -18.80 0.52
CA PRO A 172 20.00 -18.69 1.77
C PRO A 172 21.14 -17.68 1.63
N GLN A 173 21.23 -16.76 2.60
CA GLN A 173 22.25 -15.73 2.57
C GLN A 173 23.63 -16.37 2.71
N GLN A 174 24.52 -16.05 1.79
CA GLN A 174 25.91 -16.51 1.85
C GLN A 174 26.70 -15.81 2.96
N ASN A 175 26.33 -14.55 3.28
CA ASN A 175 26.96 -13.76 4.32
C ASN A 175 25.94 -13.41 5.43
N PRO A 176 26.11 -13.93 6.66
CA PRO A 176 25.24 -13.63 7.80
C PRO A 176 25.16 -12.15 8.17
N TYR A 177 26.18 -11.35 7.82
CA TYR A 177 26.23 -9.92 8.10
C TYR A 177 25.60 -9.06 6.99
N SER A 178 25.18 -9.68 5.88
CA SER A 178 24.48 -8.96 4.82
C SER A 178 22.99 -8.83 5.14
N PRO A 179 22.37 -7.66 4.90
CA PRO A 179 20.94 -7.51 5.11
C PRO A 179 20.15 -8.40 4.15
N SER A 180 18.96 -8.83 4.57
CA SER A 180 18.06 -9.55 3.67
C SER A 180 17.65 -8.65 2.50
N PRO A 181 17.30 -9.22 1.33
CA PRO A 181 16.86 -8.41 0.19
C PRO A 181 15.63 -7.55 0.51
N LEU A 182 14.69 -8.08 1.30
CA LEU A 182 13.52 -7.33 1.77
C LEU A 182 13.94 -6.15 2.66
N SER A 183 14.87 -6.37 3.60
CA SER A 183 15.41 -5.31 4.45
C SER A 183 16.09 -4.22 3.62
N MET A 184 16.86 -4.61 2.60
CA MET A 184 17.52 -3.67 1.69
C MET A 184 16.51 -2.87 0.86
N LEU A 185 15.51 -3.52 0.27
CA LEU A 185 14.44 -2.86 -0.50
C LEU A 185 13.65 -1.88 0.37
N THR A 186 13.26 -2.30 1.57
CA THR A 186 12.54 -1.48 2.54
C THR A 186 13.39 -0.29 3.01
N TYR A 187 14.71 -0.49 3.14
CA TYR A 187 15.63 0.60 3.47
C TYR A 187 15.74 1.63 2.34
N LEU A 188 15.84 1.19 1.08
CA LEU A 188 15.97 2.08 -0.08
C LEU A 188 14.68 2.80 -0.45
N ALA A 189 13.53 2.17 -0.22
CA ALA A 189 12.23 2.70 -0.64
C ALA A 189 11.87 3.99 0.10
N THR A 190 11.34 4.96 -0.64
CA THR A 190 10.76 6.19 -0.07
C THR A 190 9.31 5.99 0.36
N SER A 191 8.61 5.05 -0.29
CA SER A 191 7.29 4.60 0.13
C SER A 191 7.21 3.08 0.05
N VAL A 192 6.63 2.45 1.07
CA VAL A 192 6.34 1.02 1.10
C VAL A 192 4.82 0.86 1.17
N ILE A 193 4.27 0.02 0.31
CA ILE A 193 2.85 -0.32 0.29
C ILE A 193 2.73 -1.81 0.47
N THR A 194 2.25 -2.22 1.64
CA THR A 194 1.97 -3.62 1.95
C THR A 194 0.49 -3.91 1.65
N LEU A 195 0.26 -4.97 0.88
CA LEU A 195 -1.04 -5.31 0.34
C LEU A 195 -1.73 -6.37 1.20
N HIS A 196 -2.97 -6.09 1.58
CA HIS A 196 -3.78 -6.99 2.40
C HIS A 196 -5.13 -7.26 1.73
N SER A 197 -5.66 -8.48 1.88
CA SER A 197 -7.02 -8.81 1.45
C SER A 197 -8.03 -8.14 2.38
N PHE A 198 -8.96 -7.34 1.82
CA PHE A 198 -9.97 -6.65 2.63
C PHE A 198 -10.87 -7.62 3.40
N SER A 199 -11.26 -8.73 2.76
CA SER A 199 -12.03 -9.79 3.40
C SER A 199 -11.31 -10.42 4.61
N HIS A 200 -9.99 -10.62 4.52
CA HIS A 200 -9.19 -11.18 5.62
C HIS A 200 -9.10 -10.20 6.80
N ILE A 201 -8.92 -8.91 6.51
CA ILE A 201 -8.92 -7.85 7.54
C ILE A 201 -10.26 -7.80 8.27
N LEU A 202 -11.39 -7.87 7.54
CA LEU A 202 -12.71 -7.89 8.15
C LEU A 202 -12.94 -9.15 8.99
N ALA A 203 -12.51 -10.32 8.52
CA ALA A 203 -12.63 -11.56 9.28
C ALA A 203 -11.82 -11.53 10.58
N ARG A 204 -10.59 -11.01 10.53
CA ARG A 204 -9.74 -10.79 11.72
C ARG A 204 -10.35 -9.78 12.68
N LYS A 205 -10.92 -8.69 12.17
CA LYS A 205 -11.63 -7.71 12.99
C LYS A 205 -12.87 -8.33 13.65
N ALA A 206 -13.72 -9.02 12.90
CA ALA A 206 -14.94 -9.65 13.43
C ALA A 206 -14.64 -10.71 14.50
N ALA A 207 -13.54 -11.46 14.36
CA ALA A 207 -13.09 -12.37 15.40
C ALA A 207 -12.65 -11.61 16.66
N ARG A 208 -11.85 -10.55 16.51
CA ARG A 208 -11.40 -9.70 17.62
C ARG A 208 -12.57 -9.05 18.36
N ASP A 209 -13.55 -8.50 17.64
CA ASP A 209 -14.73 -7.85 18.20
C ASP A 209 -15.59 -8.85 19.00
N ARG A 210 -15.53 -10.14 18.64
CA ARG A 210 -16.21 -11.25 19.36
C ARG A 210 -15.30 -11.95 20.38
N SER A 211 -14.09 -11.44 20.61
CA SER A 211 -13.08 -12.08 21.46
C SER A 211 -12.76 -13.55 21.06
N LEU A 212 -12.88 -13.86 19.77
CA LEU A 212 -12.51 -15.15 19.18
C LEU A 212 -11.06 -15.11 18.68
N VAL A 213 -10.48 -16.30 18.50
CA VAL A 213 -9.18 -16.44 17.85
C VAL A 213 -9.25 -15.89 16.43
N ALA A 214 -8.29 -15.04 16.06
CA ALA A 214 -8.24 -14.45 14.74
C ALA A 214 -8.00 -15.54 13.68
N PRO A 215 -8.76 -15.56 12.57
CA PRO A 215 -8.51 -16.47 11.48
C PRO A 215 -7.13 -16.19 10.86
N VAL A 216 -6.43 -17.28 10.59
CA VAL A 216 -5.17 -17.32 9.88
C VAL A 216 -5.47 -17.64 8.42
N PHE A 217 -4.69 -17.08 7.50
CA PHE A 217 -4.92 -17.24 6.07
C PHE A 217 -3.63 -17.64 5.35
N GLY A 218 -3.76 -18.46 4.31
CA GLY A 218 -2.68 -18.77 3.39
C GLY A 218 -1.59 -19.65 3.99
N LEU A 219 -0.31 -19.28 3.83
CA LEU A 219 0.81 -20.14 4.27
C LEU A 219 0.84 -20.35 5.78
N GLU A 220 0.37 -19.37 6.54
CA GLU A 220 0.30 -19.45 8.00
C GLU A 220 -0.78 -20.43 8.49
N GLU A 221 -1.71 -20.88 7.63
CA GLU A 221 -2.71 -21.89 8.03
C GLU A 221 -2.05 -23.26 8.30
N GLU A 222 -0.81 -23.47 7.84
CA GLU A 222 -0.05 -24.73 7.94
C GLU A 222 -0.86 -25.95 7.44
N GLN A 223 -1.84 -25.71 6.57
CA GLN A 223 -2.65 -26.76 5.95
C GLN A 223 -1.93 -27.33 4.73
N GLU A 224 -1.91 -28.66 4.63
CA GLU A 224 -1.40 -29.34 3.45
C GLU A 224 -2.37 -29.14 2.27
N GLY A 225 -1.86 -28.58 1.16
CA GLY A 225 -2.66 -28.37 -0.04
C GLY A 225 -2.06 -27.35 -1.00
N VAL A 226 -2.82 -27.01 -2.05
CA VAL A 226 -2.49 -25.92 -2.97
C VAL A 226 -3.23 -24.67 -2.50
N LEU A 227 -2.48 -23.62 -2.16
CA LEU A 227 -3.07 -22.33 -1.86
C LEU A 227 -3.63 -21.70 -3.13
N LEU A 228 -4.94 -21.48 -3.14
CA LEU A 228 -5.61 -20.70 -4.16
C LEU A 228 -5.56 -19.24 -3.75
N GLY A 229 -4.67 -18.48 -4.39
CA GLY A 229 -4.65 -17.03 -4.26
C GLY A 229 -5.98 -16.40 -4.69
N ARG A 230 -6.16 -15.11 -4.40
CA ARG A 230 -7.41 -14.40 -4.67
C ARG A 230 -7.85 -14.56 -6.13
N LEU A 231 -8.93 -15.32 -6.32
CA LEU A 231 -9.64 -15.41 -7.58
C LEU A 231 -10.43 -14.11 -7.77
N ASP A 232 -10.02 -13.26 -8.72
CA ASP A 232 -10.67 -12.01 -9.10
C ASP A 232 -12.18 -12.15 -9.45
N LYS A 233 -12.70 -13.38 -9.54
CA LYS A 233 -14.06 -13.70 -10.01
C LYS A 233 -14.69 -14.92 -9.32
N LEU A 234 -14.67 -15.00 -7.99
CA LEU A 234 -15.65 -15.87 -7.31
C LEU A 234 -17.03 -15.21 -7.41
N ARG A 235 -17.72 -15.47 -8.53
CA ARG A 235 -19.15 -15.17 -8.70
C ARG A 235 -19.90 -15.81 -7.54
N GLY A 236 -20.57 -15.00 -6.71
CA GLY A 236 -21.63 -15.49 -5.81
C GLY A 236 -21.37 -15.34 -4.32
N THR A 237 -20.18 -14.90 -3.88
CA THR A 237 -20.01 -14.45 -2.49
C THR A 237 -20.14 -12.94 -2.46
N ASN A 238 -21.09 -12.42 -1.66
CA ASN A 238 -21.18 -11.01 -1.26
C ASN A 238 -19.98 -10.58 -0.39
N ALA A 239 -18.79 -11.14 -0.64
CA ALA A 239 -17.58 -10.90 0.10
C ALA A 239 -17.13 -9.46 -0.15
N ALA A 240 -16.60 -8.81 0.88
CA ALA A 240 -16.13 -7.45 0.81
C ALA A 240 -14.98 -7.33 -0.21
N GLU A 241 -15.31 -6.84 -1.40
CA GLU A 241 -14.35 -6.69 -2.50
C GLU A 241 -13.49 -5.44 -2.30
N GLY A 242 -12.18 -5.60 -2.43
CA GLY A 242 -11.22 -4.50 -2.36
C GLY A 242 -9.84 -4.99 -1.93
N ILE A 243 -8.85 -4.12 -2.02
CA ILE A 243 -7.53 -4.35 -1.42
C ILE A 243 -7.32 -3.32 -0.33
N VAL A 244 -6.71 -3.73 0.77
CA VAL A 244 -6.26 -2.84 1.83
C VAL A 244 -4.79 -2.53 1.58
N LEU A 245 -4.44 -1.25 1.67
CA LEU A 245 -3.10 -0.72 1.47
C LEU A 245 -2.59 -0.21 2.82
N GLU A 246 -1.61 -0.88 3.38
CA GLU A 246 -0.81 -0.36 4.47
C GLU A 246 0.33 0.46 3.88
N LEU A 247 0.28 1.78 4.03
CA LEU A 247 1.27 2.70 3.48
C LEU A 247 2.23 3.15 4.58
N GLU A 248 3.52 2.94 4.37
CA GLU A 248 4.60 3.65 5.04
C GLU A 248 5.22 4.64 4.05
N HIS A 249 5.11 5.95 4.31
CA HIS A 249 5.74 6.99 3.49
C HIS A 249 6.76 7.80 4.27
N ARG A 250 7.99 7.88 3.78
CA ARG A 250 9.08 8.63 4.42
C ARG A 250 9.13 10.06 3.90
N ARG A 251 8.89 11.02 4.80
CA ARG A 251 8.98 12.46 4.48
C ARG A 251 10.44 12.88 4.28
N LYS A 252 10.64 14.05 3.68
CA LYS A 252 11.96 14.69 3.54
C LYS A 252 12.69 14.90 4.87
N SER A 253 11.96 15.01 5.98
CA SER A 253 12.53 15.10 7.33
C SER A 253 13.02 13.77 7.91
N GLY A 254 12.83 12.66 7.20
CA GLY A 254 13.09 11.30 7.70
C GLY A 254 11.96 10.70 8.54
N ARG A 255 10.94 11.48 8.93
CA ARG A 255 9.78 10.96 9.66
C ARG A 255 8.86 10.16 8.74
N GLY A 256 8.49 8.96 9.16
CA GLY A 256 7.50 8.11 8.48
C GLY A 256 6.06 8.54 8.75
N VAL A 257 5.18 8.30 7.77
CA VAL A 257 3.72 8.33 7.91
C VAL A 257 3.21 6.92 7.66
N LEU A 258 2.55 6.34 8.66
CA LEU A 258 1.88 5.05 8.53
C LEU A 258 0.37 5.29 8.46
N GLU A 259 -0.29 4.78 7.43
CA GLU A 259 -1.75 4.90 7.29
C GLU A 259 -2.35 3.77 6.46
N TRP A 260 -3.61 3.42 6.75
CA TRP A 260 -4.32 2.31 6.13
C TRP A 260 -5.42 2.80 5.21
N TYR A 261 -5.38 2.35 3.96
CA TYR A 261 -6.34 2.73 2.93
C TYR A 261 -7.06 1.52 2.35
N ILE A 262 -8.20 1.75 1.72
CA ILE A 262 -8.91 0.76 0.92
C ILE A 262 -8.91 1.25 -0.52
N LEU A 263 -8.41 0.41 -1.42
CA LEU A 263 -8.62 0.55 -2.85
C LEU A 263 -9.75 -0.42 -3.26
N PRO A 264 -10.93 0.10 -3.57
CA PRO A 264 -12.04 -0.71 -4.07
C PRO A 264 -11.74 -1.26 -5.48
N PRO A 265 -12.42 -2.34 -5.91
CA PRO A 265 -12.15 -2.98 -7.20
C PRO A 265 -12.44 -2.06 -8.38
N ALA A 266 -11.68 -2.23 -9.46
CA ALA A 266 -11.82 -1.43 -10.68
C ALA A 266 -13.21 -1.51 -11.34
N SER A 267 -14.01 -2.54 -11.05
CA SER A 267 -15.39 -2.68 -11.53
C SER A 267 -16.35 -1.61 -10.98
N ARG A 268 -16.03 -0.99 -9.84
CA ARG A 268 -16.91 -0.04 -9.16
C ARG A 268 -16.77 1.40 -9.65
N PHE A 269 -15.82 1.69 -10.55
CA PHE A 269 -15.58 3.06 -11.03
C PHE A 269 -15.40 3.09 -12.54
N SER A 270 -15.82 4.19 -13.16
CA SER A 270 -15.62 4.37 -14.60
C SER A 270 -14.13 4.57 -14.90
N PRO A 271 -13.62 4.07 -16.05
CA PRO A 271 -12.21 4.22 -16.42
C PRO A 271 -11.79 5.69 -16.58
N GLN A 272 -12.75 6.59 -16.83
CA GLN A 272 -12.54 8.04 -17.00
C GLN A 272 -12.54 8.81 -15.66
N GLN A 273 -13.00 8.20 -14.57
CA GLN A 273 -13.02 8.86 -13.25
C GLN A 273 -11.63 8.81 -12.61
N VAL A 274 -10.95 9.95 -12.61
CA VAL A 274 -9.66 10.16 -11.93
C VAL A 274 -9.85 10.57 -10.46
N LYS A 275 -11.09 10.90 -10.05
CA LYS A 275 -11.41 11.29 -8.66
C LYS A 275 -11.02 10.20 -7.66
N GLU A 276 -10.70 10.63 -6.44
CA GLU A 276 -10.21 9.82 -5.33
C GLU A 276 -11.08 8.56 -5.11
N VAL A 277 -10.61 7.45 -5.66
CA VAL A 277 -11.22 6.11 -5.51
C VAL A 277 -10.89 5.51 -4.14
N VAL A 278 -9.83 6.01 -3.49
CA VAL A 278 -9.27 5.46 -2.27
C VAL A 278 -9.92 6.11 -1.06
N THR A 279 -10.29 5.30 -0.07
CA THR A 279 -10.82 5.75 1.22
C THR A 279 -9.92 5.28 2.35
N LEU A 280 -9.99 5.90 3.52
CA LEU A 280 -9.32 5.39 4.72
C LEU A 280 -10.04 4.13 5.22
N LEU A 281 -9.28 3.20 5.81
CA LEU A 281 -9.84 1.98 6.38
C LEU A 281 -10.82 2.29 7.52
N ASP A 282 -10.47 3.24 8.39
CA ASP A 282 -11.29 3.67 9.54
C ASP A 282 -12.62 4.33 9.13
N ASP A 283 -12.70 4.86 7.91
CA ASP A 283 -13.90 5.52 7.39
C ASP A 283 -14.84 4.53 6.68
N ASN A 284 -14.43 3.26 6.52
CA ASN A 284 -15.24 2.26 5.85
C ASN A 284 -16.29 1.65 6.78
N VAL A 285 -17.55 1.68 6.36
CA VAL A 285 -18.70 1.18 7.14
C VAL A 285 -18.59 -0.30 7.51
N LEU A 286 -18.01 -1.15 6.64
CA LEU A 286 -17.84 -2.57 6.95
C LEU A 286 -16.72 -2.79 7.97
N TYR A 287 -15.72 -1.91 7.98
CA TYR A 287 -14.67 -1.97 8.99
C TYR A 287 -15.16 -1.37 10.29
N ASN A 288 -15.68 -0.14 10.30
CA ASN A 288 -16.17 0.55 11.48
C ASN A 288 -17.66 0.88 11.32
N PRO A 289 -18.57 -0.04 11.66
CA PRO A 289 -19.99 0.22 11.55
C PRO A 289 -20.36 1.41 12.45
N PRO A 290 -21.19 2.35 11.99
CA PRO A 290 -21.67 3.42 12.85
C PRO A 290 -22.40 2.78 14.03
N MET A 291 -22.08 3.23 15.24
CA MET A 291 -22.85 2.88 16.43
C MET A 291 -24.31 3.21 16.11
N GLU A 292 -25.20 2.21 16.12
CA GLU A 292 -26.62 2.51 16.06
C GLU A 292 -26.94 3.43 17.25
N PRO A 293 -27.68 4.54 17.06
CA PRO A 293 -28.13 5.32 18.19
C PRO A 293 -28.98 4.38 19.04
N ASP A 294 -28.57 4.14 20.28
CA ASP A 294 -29.36 3.36 21.23
C ASP A 294 -30.78 3.91 21.24
N THR A 295 -31.71 3.20 20.58
CA THR A 295 -33.15 3.52 20.62
C THR A 295 -33.76 3.25 22.00
N ASN A 296 -32.94 2.95 23.01
CA ASN A 296 -33.31 2.78 24.41
C ASN A 296 -32.53 3.75 25.31
N ALA A 297 -32.36 5.01 24.88
CA ALA A 297 -31.91 6.10 25.74
C ALA A 297 -33.06 6.66 26.62
N ASP A 298 -33.90 5.77 27.12
CA ASP A 298 -34.80 6.03 28.25
C ASP A 298 -34.70 4.80 29.17
N ASP A 299 -34.22 5.04 30.39
CA ASP A 299 -34.16 4.11 31.52
C ASP A 299 -33.24 2.88 31.41
N GLU A 300 -31.92 3.09 31.46
CA GLU A 300 -31.03 2.39 32.41
C GLU A 300 -29.59 2.88 32.20
N GLU A 301 -29.16 3.85 33.02
CA GLU A 301 -27.73 4.09 33.22
C GLU A 301 -27.08 2.76 33.64
N PRO A 302 -26.04 2.27 32.95
CA PRO A 302 -25.32 1.10 33.40
C PRO A 302 -24.65 1.46 34.73
N LYS A 303 -25.19 0.92 35.84
CA LYS A 303 -24.61 1.06 37.17
C LYS A 303 -23.14 0.63 37.13
N SER A 304 -22.26 1.61 37.17
CA SER A 304 -20.81 1.47 37.26
C SER A 304 -20.46 0.49 38.38
N THR A 305 -19.81 -0.62 38.04
CA THR A 305 -19.48 -1.73 38.96
C THR A 305 -18.44 -1.35 40.03
N PHE A 306 -17.96 -0.11 40.06
CA PHE A 306 -16.91 0.33 40.98
C PHE A 306 -17.12 1.75 41.53
N GLU A 307 -18.35 2.10 41.92
CA GLU A 307 -18.51 3.17 42.91
C GLU A 307 -18.25 2.60 44.31
N LEU A 308 -16.97 2.66 44.73
CA LEU A 308 -16.56 2.54 46.15
C LEU A 308 -17.01 3.79 46.92
N GLY A 309 -18.31 4.06 46.91
CA GLY A 309 -18.93 4.98 47.85
C GLY A 309 -18.97 4.34 49.23
N LEU A 310 -18.70 5.12 50.27
CA LEU A 310 -18.95 4.68 51.64
C LEU A 310 -20.44 4.32 51.75
N THR A 311 -20.73 3.10 52.18
CA THR A 311 -22.12 2.71 52.49
C THR A 311 -22.71 3.68 53.51
N GLU A 312 -24.03 3.92 53.47
CA GLU A 312 -24.71 4.83 54.43
C GLU A 312 -24.35 4.52 55.90
N ARG A 313 -24.09 3.24 56.21
CA ARG A 313 -23.63 2.79 57.53
C ARG A 313 -22.26 3.35 57.92
N GLN A 314 -21.29 3.32 57.00
CA GLN A 314 -19.94 3.87 57.19
C GLN A 314 -19.96 5.40 57.27
N ARG A 315 -20.88 6.06 56.55
CA ARG A 315 -21.09 7.51 56.65
C ARG A 315 -21.64 7.90 58.03
N ARG A 316 -22.60 7.14 58.56
CA ARG A 316 -23.23 7.40 59.87
C ARG A 316 -22.27 7.22 61.05
N GLU A 317 -21.36 6.24 60.99
CA GLU A 317 -20.32 6.05 62.01
C GLU A 317 -19.29 7.19 62.01
N ARG A 318 -19.04 7.80 60.85
CA ARG A 318 -18.11 8.94 60.73
C ARG A 318 -18.74 10.26 61.18
N GLU A 319 -20.03 10.45 60.92
CA GLU A 319 -20.80 11.64 61.33
C GLU A 319 -21.29 11.55 62.80
N GLY A 320 -21.38 10.35 63.38
CA GLY A 320 -21.86 10.11 64.76
C GLY A 320 -20.81 10.17 65.88
N GLY A 321 -19.58 10.55 65.58
CA GLY A 321 -18.45 10.47 66.53
C GLY A 321 -18.21 11.73 67.37
N ARG A 322 -19.12 12.07 68.30
CA ARG A 322 -18.88 12.64 69.66
C ARG A 322 -20.15 13.29 70.22
N PRO A 323 -20.80 12.73 71.26
CA PRO A 323 -21.53 13.54 72.22
C PRO A 323 -20.50 14.20 73.16
N ALA A 324 -20.45 15.53 73.16
CA ALA A 324 -19.81 16.27 74.24
C ALA A 324 -20.64 16.06 75.51
N LEU A 325 -20.02 15.48 76.53
CA LEU A 325 -20.48 15.58 77.91
C LEU A 325 -19.36 16.15 78.77
N LEU A 326 -19.75 17.23 79.46
CA LEU A 326 -19.04 18.09 80.42
C LEU A 326 -18.13 19.16 79.83
#